data_AF-A0A538QIT2-F1
#
_entry.id   AF-A0A538QIT2-F1
#
_cell.length_a   1.000
_cell.length_b   1.000
_cell.length_c   1.000
_cell.angle_alpha   90.00
_cell.angle_beta   90.00
_cell.angle_gamma   90.00
#
_symmetry.space_group_name_H-M   'P 1'
#
loop_
_entity.id
_entity.type
_entity.pdbx_description
1 polymer ?
#
loop_
_entity_poly.entity_id
_entity_poly.type
_entity_poly.pdbx_seq_one_letter_code
_entity_poly.pdbx_strand_id
1 'polypeptide(L)'
;MRAPAGRATPHHVNQPGRGIASTVPPKERSMTSNDHDSPTASAKKLTVWTRGPITPGGCLAGDAILMHAGSGWPIRLRDLVRRRDALVLTMRDASVLAVQHPAAYLTHEEVQLYRLTTYTGRSVEAAADQPFLTRDGWKPVSTLCPSDAVAIVAEYPRLFGRGDTDAELVKLLAYLTANDTNSDGAAPPIVDPDVRMDFEGAVQAKEDECAEIDGESDPPRLYVRGPSGTHSKILRYMDLVGVHGVPARERVVPEFIFGLRQDKLRLYLNRLFTCDGTIETSGRITYRTASVRMARQVQHLLARFGIVSLLRGIERNGDIEAVDLLIT
;
A
#
# COMPACT_ATOMS: atom_id res chain seq x y z
N MET A 1 18.34 -86.91 -1.10
CA MET A 1 19.26 -86.93 -2.25
C MET A 1 19.59 -85.48 -2.59
N ARG A 2 20.86 -85.08 -2.39
CA ARG A 2 21.56 -83.80 -2.70
C ARG A 2 20.99 -82.45 -2.23
N ALA A 3 21.89 -81.66 -1.64
CA ALA A 3 21.76 -80.28 -1.18
C ALA A 3 22.37 -79.28 -2.22
N PRO A 4 22.82 -78.04 -1.88
CA PRO A 4 22.13 -76.75 -2.10
C PRO A 4 23.00 -75.70 -2.87
N ALA A 5 22.50 -74.47 -3.08
CA ALA A 5 23.27 -73.20 -3.24
C ALA A 5 22.26 -72.04 -3.45
N GLY A 6 22.44 -70.78 -3.03
CA GLY A 6 23.53 -70.06 -2.40
C GLY A 6 23.09 -68.60 -2.12
N ARG A 7 23.76 -67.95 -1.17
CA ARG A 7 23.58 -66.60 -0.61
C ARG A 7 23.64 -65.44 -1.62
N ALA A 8 22.98 -64.32 -1.28
CA ALA A 8 23.63 -62.99 -1.13
C ALA A 8 22.69 -61.91 -0.52
N THR A 9 23.07 -61.38 0.65
CA THR A 9 22.87 -59.98 1.10
C THR A 9 24.14 -59.18 0.73
N PRO A 10 24.26 -57.81 0.75
CA PRO A 10 23.58 -56.85 1.65
C PRO A 10 23.31 -55.42 1.10
N HIS A 11 22.60 -54.58 1.88
CA HIS A 11 23.01 -53.23 2.35
C HIS A 11 21.84 -52.25 2.59
N HIS A 12 21.89 -51.65 3.78
CA HIS A 12 21.09 -50.53 4.30
C HIS A 12 21.05 -49.30 3.38
N VAL A 13 19.92 -48.58 3.35
CA VAL A 13 19.86 -47.12 3.62
C VAL A 13 18.49 -46.74 4.21
N ASN A 14 18.53 -46.11 5.39
CA ASN A 14 17.45 -45.37 6.06
C ASN A 14 16.93 -44.21 5.18
N GLN A 15 15.63 -44.12 4.93
CA GLN A 15 15.00 -42.85 4.51
C GLN A 15 14.40 -42.13 5.72
N PRO A 16 14.89 -40.93 6.10
CA PRO A 16 14.21 -40.08 7.07
C PRO A 16 13.10 -39.26 6.39
N GLY A 17 12.08 -38.97 7.18
CA GLY A 17 10.82 -38.38 6.75
C GLY A 17 10.85 -36.93 6.29
N ARG A 18 9.73 -36.62 5.64
CA ARG A 18 9.13 -35.31 5.33
C ARG A 18 9.70 -34.12 6.13
N GLY A 19 10.44 -33.25 5.44
CA GLY A 19 10.60 -31.84 5.82
C GLY A 19 9.66 -30.98 4.99
N ILE A 20 8.63 -30.43 5.62
CA ILE A 20 7.76 -29.41 5.03
C ILE A 20 8.57 -28.11 5.02
N ALA A 21 9.05 -27.71 3.85
CA ALA A 21 9.71 -26.43 3.66
C ALA A 21 8.66 -25.31 3.76
N SER A 22 8.70 -24.59 4.89
CA SER A 22 8.03 -23.30 5.08
C SER A 22 8.55 -22.32 4.02
N THR A 23 7.69 -21.94 3.08
CA THR A 23 7.99 -20.92 2.07
C THR A 23 7.82 -19.55 2.70
N VAL A 24 8.95 -18.95 3.09
CA VAL A 24 9.05 -17.53 3.46
C VAL A 24 8.74 -16.69 2.21
N PRO A 25 7.87 -15.67 2.30
CA PRO A 25 7.58 -14.80 1.15
C PRO A 25 8.85 -14.02 0.73
N PRO A 26 9.00 -13.67 -0.56
CA PRO A 26 10.20 -12.99 -1.03
C PRO A 26 10.32 -11.58 -0.41
N LYS A 27 11.51 -11.25 0.09
CA LYS A 27 11.89 -9.88 0.50
C LYS A 27 11.70 -8.92 -0.69
N GLU A 28 10.93 -7.84 -0.52
CA GLU A 28 10.91 -6.72 -1.47
C GLU A 28 12.33 -6.16 -1.61
N ARG A 29 12.86 -6.11 -2.85
CA ARG A 29 14.19 -5.56 -3.16
C ARG A 29 14.12 -4.05 -3.43
N SER A 30 15.24 -3.38 -3.16
CA SER A 30 15.40 -1.93 -3.08
C SER A 30 14.89 -1.15 -4.30
N MET A 31 14.33 0.02 -4.02
CA MET A 31 14.05 1.07 -4.99
C MET A 31 15.30 1.94 -5.08
N THR A 32 16.25 1.57 -5.93
CA THR A 32 17.44 2.39 -6.15
C THR A 32 17.06 3.68 -6.88
N SER A 33 17.39 4.82 -6.28
CA SER A 33 17.36 6.14 -6.90
C SER A 33 18.65 6.86 -6.52
N ASN A 34 19.76 6.49 -7.15
CA ASN A 34 20.94 7.34 -7.18
C ASN A 34 20.97 8.05 -8.53
N ASP A 35 20.32 9.21 -8.57
CA ASP A 35 20.80 10.36 -9.34
C ASP A 35 20.45 11.63 -8.57
N HIS A 36 21.50 12.25 -8.03
CA HIS A 36 21.45 13.55 -7.37
C HIS A 36 21.38 14.64 -8.44
N ASP A 37 20.19 14.88 -8.96
CA ASP A 37 19.81 16.17 -9.53
C ASP A 37 18.35 16.40 -9.18
N SER A 38 18.03 17.53 -8.55
CA SER A 38 16.64 17.92 -8.25
C SER A 38 16.05 18.56 -9.50
N PRO A 39 15.23 17.86 -10.32
CA PRO A 39 14.60 18.50 -11.45
C PRO A 39 13.41 19.29 -10.89
N THR A 40 13.37 20.59 -11.17
CA THR A 40 12.22 21.45 -10.85
C THR A 40 11.01 20.92 -11.63
N ALA A 41 10.19 20.08 -11.00
CA ALA A 41 9.01 19.51 -11.62
C ALA A 41 7.96 20.60 -11.82
N SER A 42 8.00 21.28 -12.97
CA SER A 42 6.94 22.20 -13.36
C SER A 42 5.67 21.40 -13.68
N ALA A 43 4.62 21.58 -12.87
CA ALA A 43 3.28 21.01 -13.05
C ALA A 43 2.61 21.35 -14.40
N LYS A 44 3.22 22.23 -15.22
CA LYS A 44 2.70 22.68 -16.52
C LYS A 44 2.92 21.71 -17.70
N LYS A 45 3.54 20.54 -17.50
CA LYS A 45 3.85 19.58 -18.59
C LYS A 45 3.07 18.26 -18.55
N LEU A 46 1.95 18.21 -17.83
CA LEU A 46 1.05 17.06 -17.85
C LEU A 46 -0.05 17.27 -18.90
N THR A 47 0.22 16.84 -20.13
CA THR A 47 -0.84 16.67 -21.13
C THR A 47 -0.54 15.42 -21.94
N VAL A 48 -1.51 14.50 -22.03
CA VAL A 48 -1.45 13.28 -22.85
C VAL A 48 -2.75 13.14 -23.62
N TRP A 49 -2.61 12.86 -24.92
CA TRP A 49 -3.66 12.55 -25.89
C TRP A 49 -3.60 11.04 -26.25
N THR A 50 -4.71 10.42 -26.69
CA THR A 50 -4.76 8.97 -26.96
C THR A 50 -5.67 8.54 -28.11
N ARG A 51 -5.27 7.42 -28.75
CA ARG A 51 -6.09 6.23 -29.09
C ARG A 51 -5.16 5.01 -29.26
N GLY A 52 -5.59 3.80 -28.89
CA GLY A 52 -4.86 2.54 -29.16
C GLY A 52 -5.79 1.32 -29.33
N PRO A 53 -5.41 0.29 -30.10
CA PRO A 53 -6.24 -0.88 -30.41
C PRO A 53 -6.24 -1.97 -29.32
N ILE A 54 -7.20 -2.89 -29.38
CA ILE A 54 -7.29 -4.10 -28.56
C ILE A 54 -6.40 -5.17 -29.20
N THR A 55 -5.23 -5.44 -28.63
CA THR A 55 -4.35 -6.56 -29.01
C THR A 55 -4.29 -7.57 -27.87
N PRO A 56 -4.21 -8.89 -28.16
CA PRO A 56 -4.14 -9.96 -27.16
C PRO A 56 -2.78 -10.07 -26.44
N GLY A 57 -1.91 -9.05 -26.52
CA GLY A 57 -0.52 -9.09 -26.05
C GLY A 57 -0.33 -8.36 -24.72
N GLY A 58 0.36 -9.01 -23.78
CA GLY A 58 0.69 -8.47 -22.47
C GLY A 58 0.02 -9.18 -21.28
N CYS A 59 0.79 -9.37 -20.21
CA CYS A 59 0.30 -9.83 -18.91
C CYS A 59 0.87 -8.96 -17.77
N LEU A 60 0.09 -8.76 -16.72
CA LEU A 60 0.57 -8.21 -15.44
C LEU A 60 0.75 -9.33 -14.42
N ALA A 61 1.65 -9.11 -13.46
CA ALA A 61 1.81 -10.03 -12.34
C ALA A 61 0.50 -10.18 -11.55
N GLY A 62 0.24 -11.39 -11.04
CA GLY A 62 -0.97 -11.68 -10.27
C GLY A 62 -1.11 -10.83 -8.99
N ASP A 63 0.00 -10.33 -8.44
CA ASP A 63 0.01 -9.45 -7.26
C ASP A 63 -0.17 -7.97 -7.58
N ALA A 64 -0.30 -7.61 -8.86
CA ALA A 64 -0.68 -6.26 -9.25
C ALA A 64 -2.00 -5.87 -8.58
N ILE A 65 -2.03 -4.68 -7.98
CA ILE A 65 -3.21 -4.14 -7.32
C ILE A 65 -3.99 -3.31 -8.32
N LEU A 66 -5.24 -3.70 -8.50
CA LEU A 66 -6.26 -2.93 -9.19
C LEU A 66 -7.22 -2.33 -8.18
N MET A 67 -7.97 -1.31 -8.59
CA MET A 67 -9.00 -0.71 -7.76
C MET A 67 -10.37 -1.09 -8.30
N HIS A 68 -11.21 -1.64 -7.43
CA HIS A 68 -12.59 -1.90 -7.77
C HIS A 68 -13.34 -0.58 -7.92
N ALA A 69 -13.85 -0.30 -9.11
CA ALA A 69 -14.44 1.00 -9.43
C ALA A 69 -15.75 1.30 -8.68
N GLY A 70 -16.47 0.27 -8.22
CA GLY A 70 -17.70 0.41 -7.42
C GLY A 70 -17.47 0.72 -5.94
N SER A 71 -16.69 -0.13 -5.24
CA SER A 71 -16.39 0.02 -3.81
C SER A 71 -15.19 0.92 -3.50
N GLY A 72 -14.29 1.15 -4.46
CA GLY A 72 -13.01 1.82 -4.22
C GLY A 72 -11.97 0.94 -3.53
N TRP A 73 -12.23 -0.36 -3.34
CA TRP A 73 -11.31 -1.26 -2.63
C TRP A 73 -10.16 -1.76 -3.52
N PRO A 74 -8.95 -1.97 -2.96
CA PRO A 74 -7.87 -2.62 -3.67
C PRO A 74 -8.18 -4.11 -3.88
N ILE A 75 -7.93 -4.63 -5.07
CA ILE A 75 -8.09 -6.05 -5.43
C ILE A 75 -6.82 -6.52 -6.13
N ARG A 76 -6.27 -7.67 -5.72
CA ARG A 76 -5.17 -8.31 -6.46
C ARG A 76 -5.70 -8.88 -7.77
N LEU A 77 -4.96 -8.69 -8.86
CA LEU A 77 -5.35 -9.20 -10.18
C LEU A 77 -5.64 -10.71 -10.17
N ARG A 78 -4.85 -11.51 -9.44
CA ARG A 78 -5.09 -12.97 -9.29
C ARG A 78 -6.44 -13.29 -8.67
N ASP A 79 -6.89 -12.50 -7.70
CA ASP A 79 -8.15 -12.71 -7.00
C ASP A 79 -9.33 -12.26 -7.88
N LEU A 80 -9.15 -11.15 -8.60
CA LEU A 80 -10.09 -10.68 -9.61
C LEU A 80 -10.33 -11.73 -10.69
N VAL A 81 -9.27 -12.31 -11.25
CA VAL A 81 -9.37 -13.36 -12.29
C VAL A 81 -10.03 -14.62 -11.75
N ARG A 82 -9.72 -15.03 -10.51
CA ARG A 82 -10.33 -16.20 -9.86
C ARG A 82 -11.82 -16.00 -9.58
N ARG A 83 -12.20 -14.84 -9.03
CA ARG A 83 -13.59 -14.53 -8.65
C ARG A 83 -14.47 -14.17 -9.85
N ARG A 84 -13.86 -13.70 -10.95
CA ARG A 84 -14.53 -13.22 -12.17
C ARG A 84 -15.54 -12.10 -11.90
N ASP A 85 -15.26 -11.30 -10.90
CA ASP A 85 -16.13 -10.23 -10.43
C ASP A 85 -15.31 -9.00 -10.07
N ALA A 86 -15.30 -8.03 -10.99
CA ALA A 86 -14.84 -6.69 -10.68
C ALA A 86 -15.37 -5.68 -11.70
N LEU A 87 -15.69 -4.49 -11.20
CA LEU A 87 -15.70 -3.27 -12.00
C LEU A 87 -14.30 -2.67 -11.98
N VAL A 88 -13.72 -2.40 -13.14
CA VAL A 88 -12.39 -1.77 -13.25
C VAL A 88 -12.49 -0.39 -13.89
N LEU A 89 -11.52 0.47 -13.59
CA LEU A 89 -11.34 1.72 -14.32
C LEU A 89 -10.45 1.47 -15.53
N THR A 90 -10.94 1.86 -16.71
CA THR A 90 -10.14 1.90 -17.94
C THR A 90 -10.14 3.31 -18.48
N MET A 91 -9.15 3.63 -19.32
CA MET A 91 -9.14 4.87 -20.08
C MET A 91 -9.63 4.55 -21.49
N ARG A 92 -10.76 5.15 -21.89
CA ARG A 92 -11.31 4.99 -23.24
C ARG A 92 -10.70 6.02 -24.18
N ASP A 93 -11.05 7.28 -23.95
CA ASP A 93 -10.45 8.45 -24.59
C ASP A 93 -9.43 9.08 -23.63
N ALA A 94 -8.52 9.88 -24.16
CA ALA A 94 -7.45 10.47 -23.37
C ALA A 94 -8.02 11.19 -22.15
N SER A 95 -7.47 10.93 -20.96
CA SER A 95 -7.89 11.50 -19.67
C SER A 95 -9.30 11.14 -19.17
N VAL A 96 -10.10 10.39 -19.94
CA VAL A 96 -11.45 9.99 -19.51
C VAL A 96 -11.43 8.57 -18.97
N LEU A 97 -11.42 8.46 -17.64
CA LEU A 97 -11.62 7.19 -16.95
C LEU A 97 -13.09 6.77 -17.01
N ALA A 98 -13.33 5.55 -17.43
CA ALA A 98 -14.64 4.92 -17.49
C ALA A 98 -14.64 3.61 -16.69
N VAL A 99 -15.77 3.33 -16.05
CA VAL A 99 -16.01 2.03 -15.42
C VAL A 99 -16.31 1.01 -16.50
N GLN A 100 -15.66 -0.15 -16.43
CA GLN A 100 -15.87 -1.25 -17.37
C GLN A 100 -16.00 -2.59 -16.64
N HIS A 101 -16.74 -3.51 -17.27
CA HIS A 101 -16.72 -4.92 -16.95
C HIS A 101 -15.65 -5.62 -17.81
N PRO A 102 -14.75 -6.40 -17.21
CA PRO A 102 -13.85 -7.27 -17.98
C PRO A 102 -14.67 -8.25 -18.84
N ALA A 103 -14.35 -8.32 -20.14
CA ALA A 103 -15.02 -9.25 -21.06
C ALA A 103 -14.54 -10.71 -20.89
N ALA A 104 -13.33 -10.88 -20.36
CA ALA A 104 -12.71 -12.19 -20.12
C ALA A 104 -11.75 -12.10 -18.93
N TYR A 105 -11.49 -13.26 -18.32
CA TYR A 105 -10.57 -13.43 -17.20
C TYR A 105 -9.59 -14.53 -17.56
N LEU A 106 -8.39 -14.12 -18.00
CA LEU A 106 -7.40 -15.02 -18.58
C LEU A 106 -6.23 -15.23 -17.61
N THR A 107 -5.69 -16.43 -17.64
CA THR A 107 -4.45 -16.80 -16.96
C THR A 107 -3.48 -17.30 -18.02
N HIS A 108 -2.21 -16.94 -17.88
CA HIS A 108 -1.14 -17.39 -18.76
C HIS A 108 -0.21 -18.34 -18.02
N GLU A 109 0.57 -19.10 -18.77
CA GLU A 109 1.70 -19.85 -18.23
C GLU A 109 2.71 -18.91 -17.57
N GLU A 110 3.57 -19.44 -16.70
CA GLU A 110 4.59 -18.64 -16.04
C GLU A 110 5.56 -18.06 -17.07
N VAL A 111 5.80 -16.75 -16.95
CA VAL A 111 6.67 -15.99 -17.85
C VAL A 111 7.63 -15.12 -17.04
N GLN A 112 8.78 -14.79 -17.62
CA GLN A 112 9.68 -13.79 -17.05
C GLN A 112 8.97 -12.44 -16.93
N LEU A 113 9.06 -11.84 -15.75
CA LEU A 113 8.50 -10.51 -15.47
C LEU A 113 9.58 -9.44 -15.46
N TYR A 114 9.19 -8.25 -15.89
CA TYR A 114 9.95 -7.01 -15.86
C TYR A 114 9.28 -6.06 -14.88
N ARG A 115 10.08 -5.43 -14.03
CA ARG A 115 9.60 -4.42 -13.08
C ARG A 115 9.78 -3.03 -13.69
N LEU A 116 8.67 -2.34 -13.93
CA LEU A 116 8.67 -0.93 -14.27
C LEU A 116 8.53 -0.12 -12.97
N THR A 117 9.46 0.79 -12.71
CA THR A 117 9.37 1.75 -11.61
C THR A 117 9.46 3.16 -12.18
N THR A 118 8.46 3.98 -11.91
CA THR A 118 8.42 5.39 -12.36
C THR A 118 9.22 6.28 -11.42
N TYR A 119 9.63 7.46 -11.90
CA TYR A 119 10.21 8.50 -11.04
C TYR A 119 9.34 8.81 -9.81
N THR A 120 8.01 8.80 -9.96
CA THR A 120 7.07 9.03 -8.85
C THR A 120 7.02 7.91 -7.78
N GLY A 121 7.80 6.84 -7.96
CA GLY A 121 7.86 5.69 -7.06
C GLY A 121 6.74 4.65 -7.25
N ARG A 122 5.87 4.82 -8.25
CA ARG A 122 4.92 3.76 -8.66
C ARG A 122 5.67 2.60 -9.30
N SER A 123 5.31 1.36 -8.97
CA SER A 123 5.92 0.16 -9.54
C SER A 123 4.86 -0.87 -9.93
N VAL A 124 5.10 -1.57 -11.04
CA VAL A 124 4.30 -2.71 -11.51
C VAL A 124 5.20 -3.74 -12.16
N GLU A 125 4.84 -5.02 -12.05
CA GLU A 125 5.51 -6.13 -12.72
C GLU A 125 4.65 -6.66 -13.87
N ALA A 126 5.29 -6.90 -15.02
CA ALA A 126 4.62 -7.27 -16.25
C ALA A 126 5.48 -8.15 -17.17
N ALA A 127 4.84 -8.91 -18.05
CA ALA A 127 5.52 -9.65 -19.11
C ALA A 127 6.17 -8.71 -20.13
N ALA A 128 7.19 -9.21 -20.84
CA ALA A 128 8.03 -8.41 -21.76
C ALA A 128 7.24 -7.61 -22.82
N ASP A 129 6.14 -8.18 -23.30
CA ASP A 129 5.27 -7.66 -24.36
C ASP A 129 4.17 -6.73 -23.82
N GLN A 130 4.00 -6.62 -22.49
CA GLN A 130 2.98 -5.75 -21.89
C GLN A 130 3.21 -4.29 -22.32
N PRO A 131 2.25 -3.69 -23.03
CA PRO A 131 2.41 -2.32 -23.50
C PRO A 131 2.09 -1.32 -22.38
N PHE A 132 2.90 -0.27 -22.31
CA PHE A 132 2.67 0.93 -21.51
C PHE A 132 2.55 2.13 -22.44
N LEU A 133 1.61 3.03 -22.14
CA LEU A 133 1.39 4.23 -22.93
C LEU A 133 2.51 5.23 -22.64
N THR A 134 3.22 5.65 -23.68
CA THR A 134 4.25 6.70 -23.64
C THR A 134 3.84 7.91 -24.49
N ARG A 135 4.69 8.95 -24.55
CA ARG A 135 4.48 10.09 -25.46
C ARG A 135 4.49 9.69 -26.94
N ASP A 136 5.25 8.66 -27.31
CA ASP A 136 5.38 8.18 -28.69
C ASP A 136 4.39 7.05 -29.00
N GLY A 137 3.40 6.83 -28.12
CA GLY A 137 2.45 5.73 -28.22
C GLY A 137 2.79 4.54 -27.31
N TRP A 138 2.19 3.40 -27.61
CA TRP A 138 2.33 2.19 -26.78
C TRP A 138 3.69 1.54 -27.03
N LYS A 139 4.46 1.35 -25.96
CA LYS A 139 5.75 0.64 -26.00
C LYS A 139 5.70 -0.56 -25.04
N PRO A 140 6.12 -1.77 -25.45
CA PRO A 140 6.30 -2.89 -24.54
C PRO A 140 7.30 -2.56 -23.42
N VAL A 141 7.10 -3.08 -22.21
CA VAL A 141 8.00 -2.84 -21.07
C VAL A 141 9.45 -3.21 -21.35
N SER A 142 9.69 -4.25 -22.15
CA SER A 142 11.03 -4.69 -22.56
C SER A 142 11.78 -3.70 -23.45
N THR A 143 11.08 -2.73 -24.04
CA THR A 143 11.64 -1.71 -24.93
C THR A 143 11.77 -0.33 -24.28
N LEU A 144 11.28 -0.17 -23.05
CA LEU A 144 11.35 1.11 -22.33
C LEU A 144 12.77 1.37 -21.84
N CYS A 145 13.17 2.64 -21.93
CA CYS A 145 14.40 3.18 -21.36
C CYS A 145 14.07 4.05 -20.13
N PRO A 146 15.03 4.27 -19.20
CA PRO A 146 14.80 5.10 -18.00
C PRO A 146 14.33 6.54 -18.29
N SER A 147 14.61 7.07 -19.49
CA SER A 147 14.17 8.40 -19.93
C SER A 147 12.75 8.43 -20.52
N ASP A 148 12.12 7.27 -20.77
CA ASP A 148 10.75 7.22 -21.29
C ASP A 148 9.74 7.66 -20.23
N ALA A 149 8.87 8.60 -20.61
CA ALA A 149 7.73 8.98 -19.79
C ALA A 149 6.55 8.04 -20.08
N VAL A 150 6.11 7.31 -19.05
CA VAL A 150 4.90 6.48 -19.09
C VAL A 150 3.71 7.22 -18.50
N ALA A 151 2.52 6.96 -19.06
CA ALA A 151 1.28 7.53 -18.55
C ALA A 151 0.96 6.99 -17.15
N ILE A 152 0.61 7.90 -16.25
CA ILE A 152 0.13 7.59 -14.91
C ILE A 152 -1.20 8.29 -14.67
N VAL A 153 -2.00 7.75 -13.76
CA VAL A 153 -3.21 8.43 -13.30
C VAL A 153 -2.80 9.50 -12.28
N ALA A 154 -3.04 10.76 -12.62
CA ALA A 154 -2.82 11.90 -11.72
C ALA A 154 -4.00 12.10 -10.75
N GLU A 155 -5.22 11.80 -11.20
CA GLU A 155 -6.43 11.95 -10.41
C GLU A 155 -7.43 10.79 -10.61
N TYR A 156 -8.02 10.31 -9.51
CA TYR A 156 -9.12 9.34 -9.51
C TYR A 156 -10.42 9.95 -8.97
N PRO A 157 -11.06 10.91 -9.66
CA PRO A 157 -12.12 11.74 -9.07
C PRO A 157 -13.39 10.94 -8.72
N ARG A 158 -13.59 9.78 -9.35
CA ARG A 158 -14.76 8.91 -9.14
C ARG A 158 -14.49 7.72 -8.22
N LEU A 159 -13.26 7.57 -7.72
CA LEU A 159 -12.87 6.42 -6.91
C LEU A 159 -13.07 6.71 -5.41
N PHE A 160 -14.28 7.13 -5.06
CA PHE A 160 -14.73 7.22 -3.67
C PHE A 160 -15.80 6.18 -3.43
N GLY A 161 -15.74 5.49 -2.30
CA GLY A 161 -16.78 4.55 -1.95
C GLY A 161 -18.00 5.24 -1.35
N ARG A 162 -18.95 4.43 -0.90
CA ARG A 162 -20.14 4.89 -0.17
C ARG A 162 -20.14 4.46 1.29
N GLY A 163 -19.08 3.77 1.72
CA GLY A 163 -18.92 3.32 3.09
C GLY A 163 -18.92 4.51 4.04
N ASP A 164 -19.62 4.36 5.15
CA ASP A 164 -19.67 5.35 6.20
C ASP A 164 -19.37 4.67 7.53
N THR A 165 -18.73 5.43 8.40
CA THR A 165 -18.47 5.04 9.78
C THR A 165 -18.32 6.32 10.59
N ASP A 166 -18.39 6.25 11.91
CA ASP A 166 -18.26 7.42 12.75
C ASP A 166 -16.89 8.10 12.59
N ALA A 167 -16.83 9.40 12.84
CA ALA A 167 -15.63 10.19 12.57
C ALA A 167 -14.51 9.84 13.56
N GLU A 168 -14.89 9.48 14.77
CA GLU A 168 -14.05 9.22 15.92
C GLU A 168 -13.21 7.96 15.66
N LEU A 169 -13.83 6.91 15.15
CA LEU A 169 -13.13 5.70 14.73
C LEU A 169 -12.13 5.96 13.60
N VAL A 170 -12.49 6.79 12.62
CA VAL A 170 -11.58 7.17 11.53
C VAL A 170 -10.36 7.92 12.07
N LYS A 171 -10.58 8.88 12.96
CA LYS A 171 -9.51 9.62 13.65
C LYS A 171 -8.60 8.66 14.42
N LEU A 172 -9.18 7.80 15.25
CA LEU A 172 -8.44 6.85 16.09
C LEU A 172 -7.57 5.90 15.28
N LEU A 173 -8.10 5.37 14.17
CA LEU A 173 -7.31 4.51 13.28
C LEU A 173 -6.15 5.28 12.64
N ALA A 174 -6.34 6.55 12.27
CA ALA A 174 -5.25 7.36 11.75
C ALA A 174 -4.18 7.62 12.82
N TYR A 175 -4.58 8.04 14.03
CA TYR A 175 -3.67 8.30 15.15
C TYR A 175 -2.89 7.05 15.56
N LEU A 176 -3.57 5.92 15.75
CA LEU A 176 -2.97 4.72 16.30
C LEU A 176 -2.14 3.91 15.28
N THR A 177 -2.25 4.23 13.98
CA THR A 177 -1.41 3.64 12.92
C THR A 177 -0.26 4.53 12.45
N ALA A 178 -0.03 5.68 13.10
CA ALA A 178 1.11 6.56 12.84
C ALA A 178 2.46 5.86 13.12
N ASN A 179 3.59 6.37 12.58
CA ASN A 179 4.87 5.64 12.64
C ASN A 179 5.39 5.39 14.04
N ASP A 180 5.27 6.37 14.93
CA ASP A 180 5.88 6.31 16.26
C ASP A 180 5.02 5.57 17.30
N THR A 181 4.02 4.82 16.86
CA THR A 181 3.29 3.87 17.71
C THR A 181 3.90 2.48 17.62
N ASN A 182 3.58 1.57 18.54
CA ASN A 182 3.80 0.14 18.35
C ASN A 182 2.52 -0.56 17.84
N SER A 183 1.53 0.23 17.41
CA SER A 183 0.17 -0.21 17.13
C SER A 183 -0.48 -0.97 18.30
N ASP A 184 0.00 -0.78 19.53
CA ASP A 184 -0.43 -1.48 20.76
C ASP A 184 -1.46 -0.68 21.58
N GLY A 185 -1.94 0.42 21.01
CA GLY A 185 -2.82 1.37 21.69
C GLY A 185 -2.14 2.62 22.18
N ALA A 186 -0.80 2.71 22.14
CA ALA A 186 -0.10 3.96 22.39
C ALA A 186 -0.28 4.94 21.22
N ALA A 187 -0.67 6.17 21.52
CA ALA A 187 -0.66 7.27 20.57
C ALA A 187 0.80 7.69 20.23
N PRO A 188 1.03 8.33 19.07
CA PRO A 188 2.29 9.02 18.84
C PRO A 188 2.49 10.13 19.87
N PRO A 189 3.69 10.71 20.03
CA PRO A 189 3.87 11.91 20.84
C PRO A 189 3.00 13.06 20.28
N ILE A 190 1.98 13.47 21.04
CA ILE A 190 1.08 14.57 20.64
C ILE A 190 1.43 15.80 21.48
N VAL A 191 2.17 16.73 20.86
CA VAL A 191 2.60 17.98 21.50
C VAL A 191 1.53 19.07 21.38
N ASP A 192 0.78 19.09 20.28
CA ASP A 192 -0.25 20.07 20.02
C ASP A 192 -1.50 19.82 20.90
N PRO A 193 -1.92 20.80 21.72
CA PRO A 193 -3.08 20.64 22.62
C PRO A 193 -4.40 20.37 21.90
N ASP A 194 -4.62 20.95 20.72
CA ASP A 194 -5.86 20.75 19.95
C ASP A 194 -5.91 19.34 19.37
N VAL A 195 -4.77 18.84 18.89
CA VAL A 195 -4.64 17.45 18.42
C VAL A 195 -4.83 16.47 19.58
N ARG A 196 -4.30 16.79 20.76
CA ARG A 196 -4.46 15.96 21.96
C ARG A 196 -5.93 15.88 22.38
N MET A 197 -6.60 17.02 22.44
CA MET A 197 -8.02 17.10 22.75
C MET A 197 -8.89 16.36 21.71
N ASP A 198 -8.56 16.44 20.41
CA ASP A 198 -9.27 15.68 19.36
C ASP A 198 -9.08 14.16 19.53
N PHE A 199 -7.89 13.72 19.91
CA PHE A 199 -7.61 12.30 20.20
C PHE A 199 -8.36 11.81 21.45
N GLU A 200 -8.21 12.51 22.59
CA GLU A 200 -8.87 12.14 23.85
C GLU A 200 -10.40 12.14 23.71
N GLY A 201 -10.96 13.14 23.02
CA GLY A 201 -12.40 13.20 22.73
C GLY A 201 -12.87 12.02 21.86
N ALA A 202 -12.08 11.61 20.86
CA ALA A 202 -12.40 10.45 20.05
C ALA A 202 -12.34 9.14 20.86
N VAL A 203 -11.40 9.00 21.78
CA VAL A 203 -11.32 7.84 22.70
C VAL A 203 -12.55 7.79 23.61
N GLN A 204 -12.89 8.93 24.24
CA GLN A 204 -14.04 9.02 25.13
C GLN A 204 -15.36 8.73 24.40
N ALA A 205 -15.52 9.18 23.16
CA ALA A 205 -16.70 8.90 22.34
C ALA A 205 -16.88 7.39 22.01
N LYS A 206 -15.81 6.59 22.20
CA LYS A 206 -15.87 5.12 22.13
C LYS A 206 -16.06 4.45 23.48
N GLU A 207 -16.32 5.24 24.53
CA GLU A 207 -16.45 4.78 25.91
C GLU A 207 -15.21 4.02 26.40
N ASP A 208 -14.04 4.34 25.83
CA ASP A 208 -12.73 3.94 26.31
C ASP A 208 -12.08 5.14 27.03
N GLU A 209 -10.96 4.91 27.70
CA GLU A 209 -10.22 5.90 28.47
C GLU A 209 -8.81 6.10 27.90
N CYS A 210 -8.29 7.32 28.00
CA CYS A 210 -6.87 7.59 27.85
C CYS A 210 -6.16 7.44 29.20
N ALA A 211 -4.96 6.89 29.19
CA ALA A 211 -4.05 6.97 30.32
C ALA A 211 -2.68 7.42 29.84
N GLU A 212 -1.94 8.08 30.73
CA GLU A 212 -0.58 8.50 30.47
C GLU A 212 0.36 7.32 30.72
N ILE A 213 1.31 7.14 29.80
CA ILE A 213 2.44 6.24 30.01
C ILE A 213 3.50 7.04 30.77
N ASP A 214 3.76 6.66 32.02
CA ASP A 214 4.87 7.21 32.80
C ASP A 214 6.20 6.99 32.06
N GLY A 215 6.93 8.07 31.80
CA GLY A 215 8.21 8.02 31.08
C GLY A 215 8.88 9.38 30.95
N GLU A 216 10.05 9.42 30.31
CA GLU A 216 10.85 10.64 30.09
C GLU A 216 10.30 11.55 28.96
N SER A 217 9.16 11.22 28.37
CA SER A 217 8.56 12.04 27.31
C SER A 217 7.80 13.24 27.91
N ASP A 218 8.08 14.44 27.40
CA ASP A 218 7.33 15.66 27.71
C ASP A 218 6.73 16.24 26.40
N PRO A 219 5.40 16.25 26.21
CA PRO A 219 4.38 15.74 27.15
C PRO A 219 4.36 14.20 27.24
N PRO A 220 3.79 13.64 28.32
CA PRO A 220 3.65 12.19 28.46
C PRO A 220 2.82 11.61 27.32
N ARG A 221 3.21 10.41 26.88
CA ARG A 221 2.50 9.70 25.81
C ARG A 221 1.17 9.17 26.34
N LEU A 222 0.15 9.19 25.49
CA LEU A 222 -1.15 8.62 25.79
C LEU A 222 -1.24 7.18 25.31
N TYR A 223 -1.99 6.35 26.02
CA TYR A 223 -2.44 5.04 25.55
C TYR A 223 -3.92 4.83 25.81
N VAL A 224 -4.54 4.03 24.93
CA VAL A 224 -5.96 3.68 25.01
C VAL A 224 -6.15 2.45 25.90
N ARG A 225 -7.15 2.50 26.79
CA ARG A 225 -7.57 1.36 27.60
C ARG A 225 -9.08 1.32 27.77
N GLY A 226 -9.62 0.16 28.12
CA GLY A 226 -11.02 0.04 28.46
C GLY A 226 -11.33 0.61 29.86
N PRO A 227 -12.58 1.03 30.09
CA PRO A 227 -12.97 1.61 31.36
C PRO A 227 -12.85 0.61 32.50
N SER A 228 -12.44 1.06 33.68
CA SER A 228 -12.30 0.20 34.87
C SER A 228 -11.46 -1.07 34.67
N GLY A 229 -10.49 -1.04 33.75
CA GLY A 229 -9.59 -2.17 33.48
C GLY A 229 -10.18 -3.25 32.57
N THR A 230 -11.31 -3.00 31.91
CA THR A 230 -11.81 -3.89 30.86
C THR A 230 -10.95 -3.82 29.59
N HIS A 231 -11.15 -4.77 28.67
CA HIS A 231 -10.56 -4.65 27.34
C HIS A 231 -11.09 -3.43 26.59
N SER A 232 -10.20 -2.70 25.93
CA SER A 232 -10.56 -1.55 25.09
C SER A 232 -11.36 -1.99 23.86
N LYS A 233 -12.45 -1.27 23.59
CA LYS A 233 -13.26 -1.47 22.38
C LYS A 233 -12.50 -1.05 21.13
N ILE A 234 -11.69 0.01 21.22
CA ILE A 234 -10.84 0.50 20.14
C ILE A 234 -9.78 -0.56 19.77
N LEU A 235 -9.08 -1.14 20.75
CA LEU A 235 -8.07 -2.17 20.47
C LEU A 235 -8.70 -3.42 19.88
N ARG A 236 -9.85 -3.85 20.39
CA ARG A 236 -10.63 -4.96 19.80
C ARG A 236 -11.06 -4.67 18.36
N TYR A 237 -11.37 -3.42 18.03
CA TYR A 237 -11.67 -3.04 16.66
C TYR A 237 -10.41 -3.04 15.78
N MET A 238 -9.27 -2.58 16.30
CA MET A 238 -7.99 -2.66 15.60
C MET A 238 -7.59 -4.11 15.32
N ASP A 239 -7.88 -5.06 16.22
CA ASP A 239 -7.72 -6.49 15.99
C ASP A 239 -8.59 -6.96 14.81
N LEU A 240 -9.88 -6.57 14.82
CA LEU A 240 -10.85 -6.96 13.80
C LEU A 240 -10.42 -6.50 12.39
N VAL A 241 -9.86 -5.29 12.28
CA VAL A 241 -9.39 -4.75 10.99
C VAL A 241 -7.93 -5.05 10.69
N GLY A 242 -7.26 -5.82 11.56
CA GLY A 242 -5.92 -6.36 11.34
C GLY A 242 -4.79 -5.34 11.41
N VAL A 243 -4.91 -4.32 12.27
CA VAL A 243 -3.88 -3.29 12.46
C VAL A 243 -3.34 -3.20 13.90
N HIS A 244 -3.92 -3.93 14.85
CA HIS A 244 -3.41 -4.00 16.22
C HIS A 244 -2.11 -4.82 16.27
N GLY A 245 -1.10 -4.30 16.98
CA GLY A 245 0.21 -4.93 17.16
C GLY A 245 1.04 -5.11 15.89
N VAL A 246 0.64 -4.51 14.76
CA VAL A 246 1.36 -4.64 13.49
C VAL A 246 2.64 -3.81 13.52
N PRO A 247 3.82 -4.41 13.23
CA PRO A 247 5.09 -3.68 13.17
C PRO A 247 5.07 -2.53 12.17
N ALA A 248 5.78 -1.43 12.46
CA ALA A 248 5.78 -0.23 11.63
C ALA A 248 6.07 -0.48 10.13
N ARG A 249 6.96 -1.43 9.81
CA ARG A 249 7.32 -1.81 8.43
C ARG A 249 6.24 -2.60 7.69
N GLU A 250 5.33 -3.24 8.42
CA GLU A 250 4.26 -4.08 7.89
C GLU A 250 2.91 -3.38 7.92
N ARG A 251 2.84 -2.16 8.50
CA ARG A 251 1.61 -1.38 8.58
C ARG A 251 0.98 -1.16 7.21
N VAL A 252 -0.34 -1.10 7.23
CA VAL A 252 -1.16 -0.87 6.06
C VAL A 252 -2.31 0.05 6.43
N VAL A 253 -2.82 0.76 5.43
CA VAL A 253 -4.14 1.37 5.54
C VAL A 253 -5.18 0.24 5.66
N PRO A 254 -6.05 0.23 6.70
CA PRO A 254 -7.11 -0.77 6.82
C PRO A 254 -7.99 -0.80 5.56
N GLU A 255 -8.33 -1.98 5.07
CA GLU A 255 -8.95 -2.15 3.75
C GLU A 255 -10.27 -1.37 3.59
N PHE A 256 -11.09 -1.32 4.65
CA PHE A 256 -12.37 -0.62 4.60
C PHE A 256 -12.23 0.90 4.40
N ILE A 257 -11.09 1.50 4.81
CA ILE A 257 -10.81 2.93 4.62
C ILE A 257 -10.87 3.31 3.14
N PHE A 258 -10.40 2.42 2.24
CA PHE A 258 -10.44 2.65 0.80
C PHE A 258 -11.86 2.76 0.24
N GLY A 259 -12.87 2.21 0.92
CA GLY A 259 -14.27 2.30 0.50
C GLY A 259 -15.09 3.35 1.24
N LEU A 260 -14.45 4.18 2.05
CA LEU A 260 -15.14 5.29 2.70
C LEU A 260 -15.56 6.35 1.68
N ARG A 261 -16.64 7.05 2.03
CA ARG A 261 -17.05 8.29 1.35
C ARG A 261 -15.99 9.39 1.51
N GLN A 262 -16.02 10.35 0.59
CA GLN A 262 -14.95 11.31 0.38
C GLN A 262 -14.57 12.12 1.63
N ASP A 263 -15.54 12.56 2.44
CA ASP A 263 -15.32 13.32 3.68
C ASP A 263 -14.61 12.48 4.76
N LYS A 264 -14.97 11.20 4.89
CA LYS A 264 -14.33 10.29 5.86
C LYS A 264 -12.93 9.90 5.43
N LEU A 265 -12.72 9.68 4.13
CA LEU A 265 -11.38 9.43 3.61
C LEU A 265 -10.47 10.67 3.78
N ARG A 266 -11.02 11.86 3.56
CA ARG A 266 -10.32 13.13 3.81
C ARG A 266 -9.95 13.27 5.28
N LEU A 267 -10.85 12.95 6.20
CA LEU A 267 -10.59 12.95 7.63
C LEU A 267 -9.46 12.00 8.02
N TYR A 268 -9.47 10.77 7.48
CA TYR A 268 -8.39 9.80 7.70
C TYR A 268 -7.02 10.36 7.30
N LEU A 269 -6.91 10.87 6.06
CA LEU A 269 -5.66 11.44 5.56
C LEU A 269 -5.22 12.67 6.35
N ASN A 270 -6.16 13.55 6.70
CA ASN A 270 -5.87 14.74 7.48
C ASN A 270 -5.24 14.38 8.83
N ARG A 271 -5.79 13.38 9.52
CA ARG A 271 -5.29 12.93 10.83
C ARG A 271 -3.99 12.15 10.70
N LEU A 272 -3.83 11.34 9.66
CA LEU A 272 -2.59 10.64 9.39
C LEU A 272 -1.42 11.63 9.16
N PHE A 273 -1.64 12.68 8.37
CA PHE A 273 -0.67 13.75 8.16
C PHE A 273 -0.47 14.64 9.40
N THR A 274 -1.42 14.68 10.33
CA THR A 274 -1.23 15.39 11.62
C THR A 274 -0.14 14.71 12.46
N CYS A 275 0.01 13.39 12.34
CA CYS A 275 0.98 12.64 13.13
C CYS A 275 2.37 12.57 12.48
N ASP A 276 2.41 12.22 11.19
CA ASP A 276 3.65 11.88 10.48
C ASP A 276 4.01 12.89 9.38
N GLY A 277 3.28 14.01 9.32
CA GLY A 277 3.45 15.05 8.32
C GLY A 277 4.41 16.15 8.77
N THR A 278 5.27 16.60 7.87
CA THR A 278 6.07 17.82 8.04
C THR A 278 5.79 18.79 6.91
N ILE A 279 5.77 20.08 7.24
CA ILE A 279 5.59 21.17 6.28
C ILE A 279 6.84 22.04 6.34
N GLU A 280 7.49 22.19 5.20
CA GLU A 280 8.64 23.09 5.07
C GLU A 280 8.20 24.51 4.72
N THR A 281 9.05 25.49 5.00
CA THR A 281 8.83 26.89 4.63
C THR A 281 8.71 27.09 3.11
N SER A 282 9.22 26.16 2.31
CA SER A 282 9.06 26.11 0.85
C SER A 282 7.63 25.77 0.40
N GLY A 283 6.77 25.31 1.31
CA GLY A 283 5.45 24.75 1.01
C GLY A 283 5.47 23.26 0.72
N ARG A 284 6.64 22.60 0.70
CA ARG A 284 6.74 21.14 0.54
C ARG A 284 6.17 20.43 1.76
N ILE A 285 5.31 19.44 1.52
CA ILE A 285 4.74 18.58 2.55
C ILE A 285 5.35 17.19 2.41
N THR A 286 5.81 16.61 3.52
CA THR A 286 6.33 15.25 3.57
C THR A 286 5.50 14.41 4.54
N TYR A 287 5.12 13.20 4.15
CA TYR A 287 4.62 12.15 5.04
C TYR A 287 5.65 11.03 5.05
N ARG A 288 6.23 10.73 6.22
CA ARG A 288 7.20 9.64 6.36
C ARG A 288 6.48 8.35 6.74
N THR A 289 6.99 7.18 6.36
CA THR A 289 6.62 5.91 6.98
C THR A 289 7.67 4.80 6.79
N ALA A 290 7.76 3.88 7.76
CA ALA A 290 8.59 2.68 7.61
C ALA A 290 7.98 1.63 6.66
N SER A 291 6.68 1.72 6.36
CA SER A 291 5.98 0.77 5.48
C SER A 291 5.91 1.28 4.04
N VAL A 292 6.67 0.65 3.14
CA VAL A 292 6.59 0.89 1.69
C VAL A 292 5.16 0.67 1.18
N ARG A 293 4.46 -0.34 1.73
CA ARG A 293 3.08 -0.64 1.36
C ARG A 293 2.13 0.49 1.78
N MET A 294 2.25 0.99 3.00
CA MET A 294 1.45 2.11 3.48
C MET A 294 1.72 3.37 2.67
N ALA A 295 2.99 3.68 2.36
CA ALA A 295 3.35 4.82 1.52
C ALA A 295 2.68 4.76 0.13
N ARG A 296 2.70 3.60 -0.54
CA ARG A 296 2.01 3.38 -1.83
C ARG A 296 0.49 3.52 -1.69
N GLN A 297 -0.08 2.99 -0.61
CA GLN A 297 -1.51 3.11 -0.32
C GLN A 297 -1.93 4.57 -0.10
N VAL A 298 -1.17 5.34 0.67
CA VAL A 298 -1.41 6.77 0.91
C VAL A 298 -1.23 7.58 -0.38
N GLN A 299 -0.20 7.31 -1.19
CA GLN A 299 -0.04 7.91 -2.53
C GLN A 299 -1.28 7.66 -3.40
N HIS A 300 -1.84 6.45 -3.34
CA HIS A 300 -3.06 6.13 -4.08
C HIS A 300 -4.29 6.88 -3.53
N LEU A 301 -4.44 6.99 -2.21
CA LEU A 301 -5.55 7.74 -1.60
C LEU A 301 -5.48 9.24 -1.95
N LEU A 302 -4.30 9.84 -1.91
CA LEU A 302 -4.06 11.23 -2.30
C LEU A 302 -4.43 11.49 -3.77
N ALA A 303 -4.11 10.55 -4.67
CA ALA A 303 -4.48 10.65 -6.07
C ALA A 303 -6.01 10.69 -6.28
N ARG A 304 -6.84 10.21 -5.35
CA ARG A 304 -8.30 10.38 -5.43
C ARG A 304 -8.75 11.82 -5.27
N PHE A 305 -7.94 12.64 -4.60
CA PHE A 305 -8.15 14.07 -4.40
C PHE A 305 -7.36 14.93 -5.41
N GLY A 306 -6.76 14.33 -6.44
CA GLY A 306 -5.94 15.04 -7.43
C GLY A 306 -4.59 15.50 -6.89
N ILE A 307 -4.17 14.98 -5.73
CA ILE A 307 -2.89 15.33 -5.12
C ILE A 307 -1.83 14.37 -5.65
N VAL A 308 -0.94 14.91 -6.48
CA VAL A 308 0.21 14.16 -7.01
C VAL A 308 1.31 14.14 -5.96
N SER A 309 1.81 12.94 -5.66
CA SER A 309 2.93 12.76 -4.73
C SER A 309 4.00 11.83 -5.29
N LEU A 310 5.21 11.99 -4.76
CA LEU A 310 6.43 11.24 -5.08
C LEU A 310 6.82 10.38 -3.88
N LEU A 311 7.18 9.11 -4.10
CA LEU A 311 7.79 8.28 -3.06
C LEU A 311 9.31 8.27 -3.20
N ARG A 312 10.02 8.50 -2.10
CA ARG A 312 11.47 8.43 -2.00
C ARG A 312 11.88 7.49 -0.88
N GLY A 313 12.63 6.45 -1.20
CA GLY A 313 13.23 5.57 -0.19
C GLY A 313 14.33 6.29 0.59
N ILE A 314 14.39 6.05 1.89
CA ILE A 314 15.49 6.41 2.77
C ILE A 314 16.22 5.11 3.11
N GLU A 315 17.46 5.00 2.64
CA GLU A 315 18.29 3.81 2.86
C GLU A 315 19.26 4.03 4.02
N ARG A 316 19.42 3.01 4.87
CA ARG A 316 20.50 2.92 5.85
C ARG A 316 21.14 1.55 5.76
N ASN A 317 22.46 1.52 5.60
CA ASN A 317 23.24 0.28 5.45
C ASN A 317 22.77 -0.62 4.26
N GLY A 318 22.20 -0.03 3.21
CA GLY A 318 21.73 -0.73 2.02
C GLY A 318 20.30 -1.31 2.12
N ASP A 319 19.63 -1.15 3.27
CA ASP A 319 18.23 -1.49 3.45
C ASP A 319 17.37 -0.22 3.48
N ILE A 320 16.17 -0.28 2.89
CA ILE A 320 15.18 0.80 3.03
C ILE A 320 14.71 0.82 4.49
N GLU A 321 15.04 1.90 5.20
CA GLU A 321 14.64 2.12 6.58
C GLU A 321 13.25 2.77 6.64
N ALA A 322 12.99 3.71 5.74
CA ALA A 322 11.73 4.44 5.63
C ALA A 322 11.47 4.94 4.20
N VAL A 323 10.27 5.45 3.97
CA VAL A 323 9.85 6.06 2.72
C VAL A 323 9.26 7.43 3.03
N ASP A 324 9.74 8.45 2.33
CA ASP A 324 9.12 9.77 2.30
C ASP A 324 8.16 9.86 1.12
N LEU A 325 6.92 10.22 1.42
CA LEU A 325 5.95 10.68 0.45
C LEU A 325 5.99 12.20 0.40
N LEU A 326 6.33 12.76 -0.76
CA LEU A 326 6.53 14.19 -0.97
C LEU A 326 5.39 14.76 -1.80
N ILE A 327 4.86 15.91 -1.37
CA ILE A 327 3.88 16.73 -2.09
C ILE A 327 4.51 18.12 -2.30
N THR A 328 4.54 18.57 -3.54
CA THR A 328 5.21 19.81 -3.99
C THR A 328 4.25 20.71 -4.76
#